data_AF-A0A520N0D9-F1
#
_entry.id   AF-A0A520N0D9-F1
#
_cell.length_a   1.000
_cell.length_b   1.000
_cell.length_c   1.000
_cell.angle_alpha   90.00
_cell.angle_beta   90.00
_cell.angle_gamma   90.00
#
_symmetry.space_group_name_H-M   'P 1'
#
loop_
_entity.id
_entity.type
_entity.pdbx_description
1 polymer ?
#
loop_
_entity_poly.entity_id
_entity_poly.type
_entity_poly.pdbx_seq_one_letter_code
_entity_poly.pdbx_strand_id
1 'polypeptide(L)'
;MGLLEERVIIKTYQTYLNKGFTLIELLVVITIISISAGTFYLLFQTPTQNVPLSNKVKTYMELSVYTGNSYYFNNSGIFISGDTFDTLIDDHDIRGIDYVISNDDEKLKVYSDTKFLNISPSYEISIKEIILNDGTRIIL
;
A
#
# COMPACT_ATOMS: atom_id res chain seq x y z
N MET A 1 -69.00 -31.82 -6.07
CA MET A 1 -68.30 -31.88 -4.77
C MET A 1 -67.01 -31.10 -4.96
N GLY A 2 -66.95 -29.89 -4.40
CA GLY A 2 -65.99 -28.84 -4.80
C GLY A 2 -64.57 -29.10 -4.31
N LEU A 3 -63.59 -28.84 -5.19
CA LEU A 3 -62.17 -28.77 -4.83
C LEU A 3 -61.93 -27.47 -4.05
N LEU A 4 -61.49 -27.60 -2.80
CA LEU A 4 -61.12 -26.47 -1.97
C LEU A 4 -59.71 -26.03 -2.36
N GLU A 5 -59.59 -24.86 -2.98
CA GLU A 5 -58.30 -24.22 -3.21
C GLU A 5 -57.73 -23.70 -1.88
N GLU A 6 -56.69 -24.37 -1.39
CA GLU A 6 -55.95 -23.94 -0.22
C GLU A 6 -55.04 -22.75 -0.59
N ARG A 7 -55.41 -21.55 -0.18
CA ARG A 7 -54.56 -20.36 -0.35
C ARG A 7 -53.41 -20.38 0.64
N VAL A 8 -52.21 -20.69 0.17
CA VAL A 8 -50.97 -20.56 0.95
C VAL A 8 -50.63 -19.07 1.12
N ILE A 9 -50.75 -18.56 2.35
CA ILE A 9 -50.35 -17.19 2.70
C ILE A 9 -48.84 -17.21 3.00
N ILE A 10 -48.04 -16.76 2.04
CA ILE A 10 -46.59 -16.59 2.22
C ILE A 10 -46.38 -15.29 3.01
N LYS A 11 -45.93 -15.39 4.26
CA LYS A 11 -45.50 -14.22 5.04
C LYS A 11 -44.11 -13.78 4.58
N THR A 12 -44.04 -12.71 3.81
CA THR A 12 -42.78 -12.01 3.55
C THR A 12 -42.37 -11.26 4.82
N TYR A 13 -41.31 -11.70 5.49
CA TYR A 13 -40.68 -10.91 6.55
C TYR A 13 -40.01 -9.71 5.90
N GLN A 14 -40.68 -8.55 5.91
CA GLN A 14 -40.05 -7.29 5.56
C GLN A 14 -39.13 -6.88 6.71
N THR A 15 -37.83 -6.93 6.47
CA THR A 15 -36.82 -6.33 7.34
C THR A 15 -36.91 -4.81 7.19
N TYR A 16 -37.60 -4.17 8.11
CA TYR A 16 -37.56 -2.71 8.23
C TYR A 16 -36.30 -2.30 8.99
N LEU A 17 -35.63 -1.23 8.56
CA LEU A 17 -34.64 -0.54 9.39
C LEU A 17 -35.37 -0.01 10.64
N ASN A 18 -35.27 -0.75 11.74
CA ASN A 18 -36.08 -0.50 12.92
C ASN A 18 -35.55 0.70 13.76
N LYS A 19 -34.37 1.21 13.42
CA LYS A 19 -33.74 2.38 14.06
C LYS A 19 -32.96 3.16 13.00
N GLY A 20 -33.30 4.44 12.82
CA GLY A 20 -32.42 5.40 12.12
C GLY A 20 -31.24 5.77 13.01
N PHE A 21 -30.18 6.32 12.40
CA PHE A 21 -29.08 6.90 13.16
C PHE A 21 -29.57 8.08 13.98
N THR A 22 -29.19 8.12 15.25
CA THR A 22 -29.34 9.31 16.08
C THR A 22 -28.37 10.40 15.61
N LEU A 23 -28.72 11.66 15.87
CA LEU A 23 -27.86 12.80 15.55
C LEU A 23 -26.46 12.66 16.19
N ILE A 24 -26.42 12.11 17.41
CA ILE A 24 -25.15 11.92 18.13
C ILE A 24 -24.29 10.82 17.50
N GLU A 25 -24.88 9.70 17.07
CA GLU A 25 -24.14 8.65 16.36
C GLU A 25 -23.55 9.18 15.06
N LEU A 26 -24.31 9.99 14.32
CA LEU A 26 -23.82 10.63 13.10
C LEU A 26 -22.64 11.56 13.39
N LEU A 27 -22.74 12.41 14.42
CA LEU A 27 -21.70 13.37 14.77
C LEU A 27 -20.40 12.65 15.21
N VAL A 28 -20.53 11.59 15.99
CA VAL A 28 -19.38 10.76 16.42
C VAL A 28 -18.69 10.13 15.21
N VAL A 29 -19.45 9.53 14.28
CA VAL A 29 -18.90 8.91 13.08
C VAL A 29 -18.15 9.93 12.22
N ILE A 30 -18.74 11.10 11.95
CA ILE A 30 -18.09 12.15 11.13
C ILE A 30 -16.82 12.67 11.83
N THR A 31 -16.83 12.77 13.16
CA THR A 31 -15.66 13.19 13.95
C THR A 31 -14.51 12.19 13.82
N ILE A 32 -14.80 10.89 13.96
CA ILE A 32 -13.80 9.83 13.80
C ILE A 32 -13.23 9.86 12.39
N ILE A 33 -14.09 9.92 11.35
CA ILE A 33 -13.65 9.99 9.95
C ILE A 33 -12.77 11.22 9.72
N SER A 34 -13.13 12.38 10.27
CA SER A 34 -12.37 13.63 10.08
C SER A 34 -10.99 13.57 10.72
N ILE A 35 -10.90 13.06 11.95
CA ILE A 35 -9.61 12.89 12.66
C ILE A 35 -8.73 11.89 11.90
N SER A 36 -9.29 10.73 11.55
CA SER A 36 -8.57 9.70 10.79
C SER A 36 -8.10 10.23 9.43
N ALA A 37 -8.96 10.90 8.66
CA ALA A 37 -8.61 11.47 7.36
C ALA A 37 -7.49 12.51 7.47
N GLY A 38 -7.50 13.37 8.49
CA GLY A 38 -6.42 14.33 8.73
C GLY A 38 -5.08 13.64 9.02
N THR A 39 -5.07 12.58 9.84
CA THR A 39 -3.86 11.79 10.10
C THR A 39 -3.36 11.07 8.86
N PHE A 40 -4.27 10.44 8.09
CA PHE A 40 -3.92 9.75 6.86
C PHE A 40 -3.41 10.73 5.79
N TYR A 41 -4.00 11.91 5.66
CA TYR A 41 -3.58 12.91 4.70
C TYR A 41 -2.12 13.35 4.92
N LEU A 42 -1.70 13.54 6.17
CA LEU A 42 -0.30 13.87 6.50
C LEU A 42 0.66 12.71 6.22
N LEU A 43 0.21 11.47 6.39
CA LEU A 43 1.02 10.27 6.13
C LEU A 43 1.13 9.96 4.63
N PHE A 44 0.10 10.31 3.83
CA PHE A 44 0.04 10.02 2.40
C PHE A 44 0.39 11.21 1.51
N GLN A 45 0.68 12.41 2.06
CA GLN A 45 1.33 13.46 1.29
C GLN A 45 2.75 12.99 0.93
N THR A 46 2.93 12.54 -0.30
CA THR A 46 4.24 12.27 -0.89
C THR A 46 5.06 13.56 -0.84
N PRO A 47 6.16 13.63 -0.08
CA PRO A 47 6.99 14.82 -0.07
C PRO A 47 7.58 15.02 -1.46
N THR A 48 7.25 16.12 -2.12
CA THR A 48 7.82 16.51 -3.44
C THR A 48 9.27 17.02 -3.33
N GLN A 49 9.99 16.64 -2.27
CA GLN A 49 11.39 17.01 -2.07
C GLN A 49 12.27 15.87 -2.58
N ASN A 50 13.49 16.19 -3.03
CA ASN A 50 14.54 15.21 -3.31
C ASN A 50 14.97 14.52 -2.00
N VAL A 51 14.10 13.66 -1.49
CA VAL A 51 14.35 12.84 -0.31
C VAL A 51 15.39 11.78 -0.69
N PRO A 52 16.47 11.61 0.10
CA PRO A 52 17.46 10.56 -0.15
C PRO A 52 16.79 9.19 -0.28
N LEU A 53 17.34 8.33 -1.13
CA LEU A 53 16.77 7.01 -1.42
C LEU A 53 16.55 6.17 -0.15
N SER A 54 17.49 6.20 0.80
CA SER A 54 17.36 5.50 2.09
C SER A 54 16.14 5.96 2.90
N ASN A 55 15.84 7.26 2.90
CA ASN A 55 14.66 7.79 3.57
C ASN A 55 13.38 7.36 2.85
N LYS A 56 13.37 7.36 1.51
CA LYS A 56 12.23 6.83 0.73
C LYS A 56 11.98 5.36 1.08
N VAL A 57 13.02 4.52 1.11
CA VAL A 57 12.91 3.11 1.49
C VAL A 57 12.26 2.97 2.86
N LYS A 58 12.70 3.73 3.86
CA LYS A 58 12.09 3.73 5.20
C LYS A 58 10.61 4.11 5.18
N THR A 59 10.22 5.15 4.44
CA THR A 59 8.81 5.52 4.29
C THR A 59 7.97 4.38 3.71
N TYR A 60 8.46 3.70 2.67
CA TYR A 60 7.72 2.59 2.07
C TYR A 60 7.73 1.32 2.94
N MET A 61 8.73 1.11 3.79
CA MET A 61 8.70 0.08 4.84
C MET A 61 7.62 0.35 5.88
N GLU A 62 7.48 1.60 6.33
CA GLU A 62 6.39 1.97 7.25
C GLU A 62 5.02 1.79 6.58
N LEU A 63 4.88 2.26 5.33
CA LEU A 63 3.65 2.09 4.56
C LEU A 63 3.29 0.62 4.31
N SER A 64 4.26 -0.27 4.06
CA SER A 64 4.00 -1.71 3.86
C SER A 64 3.39 -2.34 5.11
N VAL A 65 3.88 -1.96 6.29
CA VAL A 65 3.38 -2.43 7.58
C VAL A 65 1.97 -1.90 7.84
N TYR A 66 1.71 -0.62 7.54
CA TYR A 66 0.38 -0.04 7.77
C TYR A 66 -0.69 -0.50 6.79
N THR A 67 -0.32 -0.74 5.54
CA THR A 67 -1.29 -1.04 4.47
C THR A 67 -1.40 -2.53 4.15
N GLY A 68 -0.41 -3.34 4.53
CA GLY A 68 -0.31 -4.74 4.11
C GLY A 68 0.16 -4.90 2.66
N ASN A 69 0.53 -3.82 1.98
CA ASN A 69 0.98 -3.86 0.58
C ASN A 69 2.48 -4.18 0.49
N SER A 70 2.84 -4.92 -0.55
CA SER A 70 4.24 -5.09 -0.95
C SER A 70 4.62 -4.02 -1.98
N TYR A 71 5.82 -3.46 -1.85
CA TYR A 71 6.35 -2.46 -2.78
C TYR A 71 7.63 -2.96 -3.42
N TYR A 72 7.93 -2.49 -4.63
CA TYR A 72 9.23 -2.71 -5.24
C TYR A 72 9.75 -1.47 -5.96
N PHE A 73 11.07 -1.42 -6.12
CA PHE A 73 11.78 -0.36 -6.81
C PHE A 73 12.46 -0.93 -8.06
N ASN A 74 12.37 -0.18 -9.15
CA ASN A 74 13.16 -0.39 -10.35
C ASN A 74 13.70 0.97 -10.83
N ASN A 75 14.40 0.99 -11.98
CA ASN A 75 15.00 2.24 -12.47
C ASN A 75 13.96 3.30 -12.90
N SER A 76 12.70 2.91 -13.09
CA SER A 76 11.61 3.79 -13.53
C SER A 76 10.77 4.35 -12.37
N GLY A 77 10.92 3.80 -11.17
CA GLY A 77 10.19 4.29 -10.00
C GLY A 77 9.81 3.20 -9.01
N ILE A 78 8.79 3.51 -8.21
CA ILE A 78 8.30 2.70 -7.10
C ILE A 78 6.89 2.24 -7.42
N PHE A 79 6.65 0.96 -7.18
CA PHE A 79 5.42 0.29 -7.57
C PHE A 79 4.82 -0.48 -6.39
N ILE A 80 3.50 -0.58 -6.36
CA ILE A 80 2.79 -1.57 -5.55
C ILE A 80 2.75 -2.89 -6.32
N SER A 81 3.19 -3.97 -5.69
CA SER A 81 3.02 -5.33 -6.20
C SER A 81 1.56 -5.75 -6.04
N GLY A 82 0.87 -5.99 -7.16
CA GLY A 82 -0.51 -6.49 -7.16
C GLY A 82 -0.58 -7.93 -7.68
N ASP A 83 -1.66 -8.64 -7.34
CA ASP A 83 -1.88 -10.02 -7.82
C ASP A 83 -2.01 -10.11 -9.35
N THR A 84 -2.48 -9.04 -10.00
CA THR A 84 -2.76 -9.01 -11.44
C THR A 84 -1.93 -7.99 -12.19
N PHE A 85 -1.72 -6.80 -11.61
CA PHE A 85 -0.94 -5.71 -12.22
C PHE A 85 -0.18 -4.93 -11.16
N ASP A 86 1.04 -4.55 -11.50
CA ASP A 86 1.86 -3.64 -10.70
C ASP A 86 1.45 -2.19 -11.01
N THR A 87 1.29 -1.37 -9.97
CA THR A 87 0.85 0.02 -10.10
C THR A 87 1.97 0.98 -9.73
N LEU A 88 2.34 1.89 -10.64
CA LEU A 88 3.31 2.97 -10.36
C LEU A 88 2.69 3.96 -9.37
N ILE A 89 3.42 4.27 -8.30
CA ILE A 89 2.96 5.18 -7.24
C ILE A 89 3.85 6.40 -7.05
N ASP A 90 5.12 6.30 -7.41
CA ASP A 90 6.09 7.38 -7.30
C ASP A 90 7.09 7.23 -8.43
N ASP A 91 7.12 8.23 -9.30
CA ASP A 91 8.13 8.35 -10.35
C ASP A 91 9.41 8.82 -9.68
N HIS A 92 10.43 7.96 -9.72
CA HIS A 92 11.74 8.32 -9.23
C HIS A 92 12.78 7.84 -10.22
N ASP A 93 13.59 8.79 -10.63
CA ASP A 93 14.72 8.58 -11.50
C ASP A 93 15.92 8.10 -10.66
N ILE A 94 15.96 6.82 -10.25
CA ILE A 94 17.20 6.26 -9.67
C ILE A 94 18.19 5.99 -10.82
N ARG A 95 18.63 7.04 -11.54
CA ARG A 95 19.75 6.90 -12.49
C ARG A 95 21.05 6.75 -11.71
N GLY A 96 21.85 5.78 -12.12
CA GLY A 96 23.23 5.65 -11.65
C GLY A 96 23.48 4.55 -10.62
N ILE A 97 22.57 3.57 -10.45
CA ILE A 97 22.90 2.33 -9.73
C ILE A 97 23.79 1.45 -10.62
N ASP A 98 24.92 0.99 -10.08
CA ASP A 98 25.76 -0.04 -10.71
C ASP A 98 25.28 -1.44 -10.30
N TYR A 99 25.15 -1.68 -8.99
CA TYR A 99 24.67 -2.93 -8.42
C TYR A 99 24.14 -2.75 -6.99
N VAL A 100 23.45 -3.77 -6.50
CA VAL A 100 22.95 -3.87 -5.13
C VAL A 100 23.56 -5.08 -4.41
N ILE A 101 23.57 -5.05 -3.09
CA ILE A 101 24.01 -6.17 -2.25
C ILE A 101 22.79 -6.72 -1.50
N SER A 102 22.50 -8.00 -1.70
CA SER A 102 21.42 -8.70 -0.99
C SER A 102 21.74 -8.86 0.50
N ASN A 103 20.73 -9.26 1.29
CA ASN A 103 20.96 -9.60 2.69
C ASN A 103 21.95 -10.77 2.87
N ASP A 104 22.06 -11.64 1.86
CA ASP A 104 22.98 -12.79 1.80
C ASP A 104 24.39 -12.44 1.27
N ASP A 105 24.75 -11.15 1.22
CA ASP A 105 26.04 -10.67 0.70
C ASP A 105 26.26 -10.90 -0.80
N GLU A 106 25.21 -11.20 -1.56
CA GLU A 106 25.31 -11.41 -3.00
C GLU A 106 25.26 -10.10 -3.78
N LYS A 107 26.18 -9.96 -4.74
CA LYS A 107 26.21 -8.82 -5.67
C LYS A 107 25.21 -9.04 -6.82
N LEU A 108 24.15 -8.25 -6.86
CA LEU A 108 23.11 -8.32 -7.88
C LEU A 108 23.19 -7.12 -8.82
N LYS A 109 23.32 -7.37 -10.12
CA LYS A 109 23.37 -6.32 -11.14
C LYS A 109 21.96 -5.82 -11.45
N VAL A 110 21.80 -4.50 -11.58
CA VAL A 110 20.50 -3.87 -11.85
C VAL A 110 20.38 -3.54 -13.34
N TYR A 111 19.33 -4.06 -13.99
CA TYR A 111 18.92 -3.65 -15.34
C TYR A 111 17.63 -2.81 -15.26
N SER A 112 17.26 -2.14 -16.37
CA SER A 112 16.16 -1.16 -16.40
C SER A 112 14.85 -1.65 -15.74
N ASP A 113 14.50 -2.91 -16.00
CA ASP A 113 13.20 -3.47 -15.62
C ASP A 113 13.31 -4.39 -14.39
N THR A 114 14.50 -4.48 -13.79
CA THR A 114 14.75 -5.41 -12.69
C THR A 114 14.21 -4.82 -11.38
N LYS A 115 13.39 -5.60 -10.67
CA LYS A 115 12.98 -5.30 -9.29
C LYS A 115 14.19 -5.49 -8.38
N PHE A 116 14.94 -4.43 -8.11
CA PHE A 116 16.20 -4.53 -7.36
C PHE A 116 16.02 -4.45 -5.85
N LEU A 117 14.91 -3.84 -5.39
CA LEU A 117 14.54 -3.75 -3.98
C LEU A 117 13.06 -4.10 -3.85
N ASN A 118 12.77 -5.09 -3.02
CA ASN A 118 11.41 -5.46 -2.61
C ASN A 118 11.24 -5.13 -1.14
N ILE A 119 10.08 -4.62 -0.78
CA ILE A 119 9.66 -4.28 0.58
C ILE A 119 8.39 -5.07 0.88
N SER A 120 8.48 -5.95 1.88
CA SER A 120 7.36 -6.80 2.30
C SER A 120 6.68 -6.24 3.56
N PRO A 121 5.41 -6.61 3.84
CA PRO A 121 4.67 -6.24 5.06
C PRO A 121 5.21 -6.96 6.31
N SER A 122 6.47 -6.75 6.69
CA SER A 122 7.12 -7.34 7.88
C SER A 122 8.40 -6.62 8.30
N TYR A 123 8.62 -5.37 7.85
CA TYR A 123 9.92 -4.67 7.90
C TYR A 123 11.05 -5.38 7.14
N GLU A 124 10.72 -6.30 6.23
CA GLU A 124 11.73 -7.00 5.44
C GLU A 124 11.97 -6.27 4.11
N ILE A 125 13.24 -5.99 3.85
CA ILE A 125 13.73 -5.50 2.57
C ILE A 125 14.69 -6.52 1.96
N SER A 126 14.70 -6.66 0.64
CA SER A 126 15.49 -7.69 -0.04
C SER A 126 16.99 -7.39 -0.19
N ILE A 127 17.40 -6.16 0.08
CA ILE A 127 18.79 -5.68 -0.08
C ILE A 127 19.20 -4.81 1.10
N LYS A 128 20.50 -4.76 1.38
CA LYS A 128 21.08 -3.95 2.47
C LYS A 128 21.88 -2.74 1.98
N GLU A 129 22.43 -2.82 0.77
CA GLU A 129 23.25 -1.75 0.19
C GLU A 129 22.97 -1.52 -1.29
N ILE A 130 23.05 -0.26 -1.70
CA ILE A 130 23.00 0.18 -3.09
C ILE A 130 24.33 0.86 -3.41
N ILE A 131 24.96 0.44 -4.52
CA ILE A 131 26.22 0.98 -5.00
C ILE A 131 25.98 1.75 -6.29
N LEU A 132 26.36 3.03 -6.28
CA LEU A 132 26.23 3.91 -7.43
C LEU A 132 27.44 3.81 -8.36
N ASN A 133 27.29 4.29 -9.60
CA ASN A 133 28.32 4.29 -10.64
C ASN A 133 29.59 5.07 -10.26
N ASP A 134 29.47 6.03 -9.33
CA ASP A 134 30.60 6.80 -8.80
C ASP A 134 31.30 6.13 -7.60
N GLY A 135 30.83 4.93 -7.20
CA GLY A 135 31.34 4.16 -6.07
C GLY A 135 30.72 4.55 -4.71
N THR A 136 29.80 5.52 -4.69
CA THR A 136 29.06 5.90 -3.48
C THR A 136 28.23 4.72 -2.98
N ARG A 137 28.26 4.48 -1.67
CA ARG A 137 27.50 3.43 -0.99
C ARG A 137 26.33 4.02 -0.21
N ILE A 138 25.14 3.50 -0.46
CA ILE A 138 23.93 3.83 0.30
C ILE A 138 23.55 2.59 1.11
N ILE A 139 23.61 2.72 2.43
CA ILE A 139 23.18 1.68 3.37
C ILE A 139 21.69 1.91 3.67
N LEU A 140 20.89 0.85 3.61
CA LEU A 140 19.44 0.88 3.81
C LEU A 140 19.05 0.46 5.23
#